data_AF-A0AAU2XDU6-F1
#
_entry.id   AF-A0AAU2XDU6-F1
#
_cell.length_a   1.000
_cell.length_b   1.000
_cell.length_c   1.000
_cell.angle_alpha   90.00
_cell.angle_beta   90.00
_cell.angle_gamma   90.00
#
_symmetry.space_group_name_H-M   'P 1'
#
loop_
_entity.id
_entity.type
_entity.pdbx_description
1 polymer ?
#
loop_
_entity_poly.entity_id
_entity_poly.type
_entity_poly.pdbx_seq_one_letter_code
_entity_poly.pdbx_strand_id
1 'polypeptide(L)'
;MRRTLISATAVAAAILLAGCGDDGDDKKTPAAPPSATDRTGTSAGAGGSQSSAAANPSAAANPSAAANPAGVPSAPDAATRAKYIASLNSINPALVDGKEDRAVDRGLNVCLDLAAKKDHATVLKNIQERFGSATVTVTADQADNIKAVTNSWLCPKL
;
A
#
# COMPACT_ATOMS: atom_id res chain seq x y z
N MET A 1 -10.60 39.83 24.80
CA MET A 1 -11.51 40.64 23.96
C MET A 1 -10.75 41.16 22.75
N ARG A 2 -11.29 40.95 21.53
CA ARG A 2 -10.96 41.49 20.18
C ARG A 2 -11.06 40.32 19.17
N ARG A 3 -12.28 39.94 18.77
CA ARG A 3 -13.13 40.43 17.66
C ARG A 3 -12.79 39.77 16.31
N THR A 4 -13.56 38.73 16.05
CA THR A 4 -14.04 38.09 14.81
C THR A 4 -14.02 38.92 13.53
N LEU A 5 -13.65 38.27 12.41
CA LEU A 5 -14.29 38.46 11.10
C LEU A 5 -14.45 37.11 10.40
N ILE A 6 -15.72 36.74 10.19
CA ILE A 6 -16.22 35.63 9.38
C ILE A 6 -16.53 36.22 8.01
N SER A 7 -16.20 35.53 6.92
CA SER A 7 -16.69 35.87 5.58
C SER A 7 -17.09 34.59 4.86
N ALA A 8 -18.37 34.53 4.52
CA ALA A 8 -19.04 33.40 3.90
C ALA A 8 -19.22 33.62 2.38
N THR A 9 -18.90 32.55 1.63
CA THR A 9 -19.56 32.01 0.42
C THR A 9 -19.98 32.91 -0.75
N ALA A 10 -19.56 32.49 -1.95
CA ALA A 10 -20.46 32.39 -3.09
C ALA A 10 -20.12 31.12 -3.91
N VAL A 11 -21.14 30.29 -4.13
CA VAL A 11 -21.15 29.09 -4.97
C VAL A 11 -21.53 29.50 -6.38
N ALA A 12 -20.84 28.97 -7.40
CA ALA A 12 -21.32 28.96 -8.78
C ALA A 12 -21.04 27.59 -9.41
N ALA A 13 -22.11 26.92 -9.84
CA ALA A 13 -22.11 25.65 -10.56
C ALA A 13 -22.12 25.89 -12.07
N ALA A 14 -21.43 25.04 -12.84
CA ALA A 14 -21.73 24.81 -14.25
C ALA A 14 -21.32 23.38 -14.64
N ILE A 15 -22.34 22.59 -15.00
CA ILE A 15 -22.25 21.25 -15.57
C ILE A 15 -22.01 21.39 -17.07
N LEU A 16 -21.04 20.66 -17.62
CA LEU A 16 -20.95 20.40 -19.05
C LEU A 16 -20.81 18.88 -19.27
N LEU A 17 -21.94 18.24 -19.58
CA LEU A 17 -21.97 16.95 -20.27
C LEU A 17 -21.76 17.24 -21.76
N ALA A 18 -20.60 16.87 -22.29
CA ALA A 18 -20.41 16.69 -23.72
C ALA A 18 -20.22 15.19 -23.97
N GLY A 19 -21.30 14.56 -24.46
CA GLY A 19 -21.21 13.28 -25.13
C GLY A 19 -20.59 13.42 -26.51
N CYS A 20 -19.82 12.42 -26.91
CA CYS A 20 -19.56 12.08 -28.30
C CYS A 20 -19.48 10.55 -28.35
N GLY A 21 -20.45 9.93 -29.02
CA GLY A 21 -20.39 8.54 -29.46
C GLY A 21 -19.99 8.50 -30.94
N ASP A 22 -19.53 7.32 -31.39
CA ASP A 22 -19.74 6.71 -32.72
C ASP A 22 -19.06 5.31 -32.64
N ASP A 23 -19.78 4.22 -32.36
CA ASP A 23 -20.58 3.38 -33.26
C ASP A 23 -19.76 2.53 -34.24
N GLY A 24 -19.86 1.22 -34.04
CA GLY A 24 -19.17 0.16 -34.80
C GLY A 24 -19.82 -1.18 -34.50
N ASP A 25 -21.10 -1.29 -34.87
CA ASP A 25 -21.91 -2.51 -34.87
C ASP A 25 -21.37 -3.54 -35.87
N ASP A 26 -20.95 -4.72 -35.40
CA ASP A 26 -21.00 -5.94 -36.21
C ASP A 26 -21.87 -7.00 -35.53
N LYS A 27 -23.02 -7.17 -36.19
CA LYS A 27 -24.14 -8.08 -35.99
C LYS A 27 -23.77 -9.56 -35.77
N LYS A 28 -24.49 -10.13 -34.78
CA LYS A 28 -25.42 -11.28 -34.91
C LYS A 28 -24.91 -12.70 -34.59
N THR A 29 -25.20 -13.11 -33.33
CA THR A 29 -26.03 -14.27 -32.85
C THR A 29 -25.92 -15.66 -33.54
N PRO A 30 -26.40 -16.79 -32.95
CA PRO A 30 -26.56 -17.24 -31.55
C PRO A 30 -25.96 -18.67 -31.29
N ALA A 31 -26.08 -19.15 -30.05
CA ALA A 31 -26.56 -20.50 -29.65
C ALA A 31 -25.64 -21.36 -28.76
N ALA A 32 -26.08 -21.45 -27.50
CA ALA A 32 -26.17 -22.59 -26.57
C ALA A 32 -24.91 -23.38 -26.09
N PRO A 33 -24.85 -23.72 -24.78
CA PRO A 33 -23.81 -24.57 -24.17
C PRO A 33 -24.10 -26.06 -24.40
N PRO A 34 -23.09 -26.96 -24.28
CA PRO A 34 -23.07 -27.79 -23.06
C PRO A 34 -21.68 -28.30 -22.60
N SER A 35 -21.69 -28.71 -21.33
CA SER A 35 -20.97 -29.85 -20.75
C SER A 35 -19.48 -29.77 -20.40
N ALA A 36 -19.28 -29.99 -19.09
CA ALA A 36 -18.11 -30.57 -18.47
C ALA A 36 -17.63 -31.85 -19.17
N THR A 37 -16.32 -32.09 -19.19
CA THR A 37 -15.75 -33.44 -19.12
C THR A 37 -14.34 -33.35 -18.54
N ASP A 38 -14.17 -34.09 -17.43
CA ASP A 38 -12.99 -34.77 -16.94
C ASP A 38 -11.66 -34.58 -17.69
N ARG A 39 -10.63 -34.25 -16.91
CA ARG A 39 -9.33 -34.93 -17.07
C ARG A 39 -8.85 -35.46 -15.73
N THR A 40 -9.30 -36.67 -15.48
CA THR A 40 -8.59 -37.67 -14.67
C THR A 40 -7.19 -37.87 -15.29
N GLY A 41 -6.17 -37.35 -14.61
CA GLY A 41 -4.76 -37.65 -14.87
C GLY A 41 -4.21 -38.50 -13.75
N THR A 42 -4.42 -39.80 -13.86
CA THR A 42 -3.83 -40.83 -12.99
C THR A 42 -2.33 -40.95 -13.26
N SER A 43 -1.53 -40.93 -12.19
CA SER A 43 -0.24 -41.61 -12.15
C SER A 43 0.00 -42.04 -10.71
N ALA A 44 -0.37 -43.28 -10.44
CA ALA A 44 0.03 -44.00 -9.25
C ALA A 44 1.49 -44.45 -9.39
N GLY A 45 2.29 -44.15 -8.38
CA GLY A 45 3.60 -44.74 -8.14
C GLY A 45 3.88 -44.70 -6.64
N ALA A 46 3.60 -45.83 -5.97
CA ALA A 46 3.94 -46.13 -4.58
C ALA A 46 5.44 -45.83 -4.33
N GLY A 47 5.90 -45.38 -3.17
CA GLY A 47 5.61 -45.81 -1.80
C GLY A 47 6.97 -45.86 -1.10
N GLY A 48 7.10 -45.21 0.05
CA GLY A 48 8.36 -45.14 0.79
C GLY A 48 8.24 -44.27 2.03
N SER A 49 7.82 -44.88 3.12
CA SER A 49 7.76 -44.30 4.47
C SER A 49 9.13 -43.86 5.00
N GLN A 50 9.09 -42.71 5.68
CA GLN A 50 9.89 -42.29 6.85
C GLN A 50 11.42 -42.18 6.70
N SER A 51 11.94 -40.94 6.86
CA SER A 51 12.71 -40.56 8.05
C SER A 51 13.13 -39.09 7.98
N SER A 52 13.01 -38.41 9.11
CA SER A 52 13.39 -37.02 9.39
C SER A 52 14.82 -36.66 8.97
N ALA A 53 15.02 -35.46 8.41
CA ALA A 53 16.14 -34.57 8.75
C ALA A 53 16.03 -33.19 8.06
N ALA A 54 16.08 -32.15 8.91
CA ALA A 54 16.80 -30.89 8.73
C ALA A 54 16.51 -29.96 7.52
N ALA A 55 15.84 -28.85 7.85
CA ALA A 55 16.12 -27.47 7.45
C ALA A 55 16.72 -27.17 6.06
N ASN A 56 15.93 -26.49 5.23
CA ASN A 56 16.43 -25.41 4.38
C ASN A 56 15.33 -24.35 4.24
N PRO A 57 15.53 -23.10 4.71
CA PRO A 57 14.63 -22.04 4.33
C PRO A 57 14.84 -21.79 2.84
N SER A 58 13.83 -22.10 2.04
CA SER A 58 13.77 -21.63 0.66
C SER A 58 13.83 -20.11 0.70
N ALA A 59 15.01 -19.57 0.39
CA ALA A 59 15.17 -18.17 0.06
C ALA A 59 14.30 -17.93 -1.18
N ALA A 60 13.08 -17.46 -0.95
CA ALA A 60 12.26 -16.87 -1.98
C ALA A 60 13.09 -15.72 -2.57
N ALA A 61 13.49 -15.89 -3.83
CA ALA A 61 14.16 -14.85 -4.59
C ALA A 61 13.27 -13.60 -4.58
N ASN A 62 13.70 -12.57 -3.87
CA ASN A 62 13.03 -11.27 -3.87
C ASN A 62 13.10 -10.68 -5.28
N PRO A 63 11.97 -10.31 -5.92
CA PRO A 63 12.01 -9.60 -7.17
C PRO A 63 12.52 -8.17 -6.95
N SER A 64 13.55 -7.81 -7.72
CA SER A 64 14.01 -6.45 -8.02
C SER A 64 14.73 -5.67 -6.91
N ALA A 65 16.02 -5.95 -6.75
CA ALA A 65 16.97 -5.00 -6.18
C ALA A 65 17.22 -3.82 -7.15
N ALA A 66 16.25 -2.91 -7.26
CA ALA A 66 16.60 -1.54 -7.63
C ALA A 66 17.41 -0.96 -6.46
N ALA A 67 18.57 -0.34 -6.75
CA ALA A 67 19.36 0.29 -5.71
C ALA A 67 18.52 1.40 -5.05
N ASN A 68 18.17 1.23 -3.78
CA ASN A 68 17.51 2.28 -3.02
C ASN A 68 18.41 3.51 -2.94
N PRO A 69 17.84 4.73 -2.92
CA PRO A 69 18.61 5.94 -2.69
C PRO A 69 19.33 5.84 -1.34
N ALA A 70 20.51 6.47 -1.25
CA ALA A 70 21.34 6.44 -0.05
C ALA A 70 20.52 6.82 1.20
N GLY A 71 20.54 5.95 2.21
CA GLY A 71 19.83 6.13 3.48
C GLY A 71 18.45 5.47 3.58
N VAL A 72 17.90 4.89 2.49
CA VAL A 72 16.67 4.08 2.53
C VAL A 72 17.03 2.59 2.56
N PRO A 73 16.76 1.83 3.63
CA PRO A 73 17.06 0.40 3.67
C PRO A 73 16.15 -0.39 2.72
N SER A 74 16.67 -1.49 2.15
CA SER A 74 15.90 -2.38 1.25
C SER A 74 14.74 -3.07 1.96
N ALA A 75 14.90 -3.44 3.23
CA ALA A 75 13.84 -3.88 4.11
C ALA A 75 14.31 -3.78 5.58
N PRO A 76 13.44 -3.42 6.55
CA PRO A 76 13.76 -3.51 7.97
C PRO A 76 13.81 -4.97 8.42
N ASP A 77 14.62 -5.27 9.44
CA ASP A 77 14.57 -6.57 10.11
C ASP A 77 13.25 -6.75 10.89
N ALA A 78 12.97 -7.99 11.31
CA ALA A 78 11.71 -8.33 11.98
C ALA A 78 11.46 -7.53 13.27
N ALA A 79 12.49 -7.21 14.05
CA ALA A 79 12.34 -6.46 15.29
C ALA A 79 12.02 -4.99 15.00
N THR A 80 12.71 -4.39 14.03
CA THR A 80 12.43 -3.03 13.55
C THR A 80 11.02 -2.92 12.97
N ARG A 81 10.61 -3.89 12.15
CA ARG A 81 9.24 -4.00 11.61
C ARG A 81 8.21 -4.04 12.74
N ALA A 82 8.38 -4.89 13.75
CA ALA A 82 7.45 -4.98 14.87
C ALA A 82 7.34 -3.66 15.66
N LYS A 83 8.45 -2.95 15.89
CA LYS A 83 8.45 -1.65 16.57
C LYS A 83 7.77 -0.55 15.76
N TYR A 84 7.99 -0.54 14.45
CA TYR A 84 7.32 0.39 13.54
C TYR A 84 5.80 0.16 13.54
N ILE A 85 5.36 -1.09 13.40
CA ILE A 85 3.93 -1.45 13.44
C ILE A 85 3.29 -1.12 14.78
N ALA A 86 3.96 -1.41 15.90
CA ALA A 86 3.46 -1.04 17.22
C ALA A 86 3.28 0.48 17.35
N SER A 87 4.24 1.26 16.83
CA SER A 87 4.16 2.72 16.85
C SER A 87 3.00 3.25 15.99
N LEU A 88 2.78 2.69 14.79
CA LEU A 88 1.64 3.05 13.96
C LEU A 88 0.31 2.71 14.64
N ASN A 89 0.21 1.55 15.28
CA ASN A 89 -1.00 1.16 16.02
C ASN A 89 -1.29 2.08 17.21
N SER A 90 -0.26 2.63 17.85
CA SER A 90 -0.43 3.65 18.90
C SER A 90 -0.91 5.00 18.36
N ILE A 91 -0.60 5.35 17.11
CA ILE A 91 -1.14 6.55 16.45
C ILE A 91 -2.60 6.33 16.09
N ASN A 92 -2.88 5.27 15.33
CA ASN A 92 -4.22 4.82 14.97
C ASN A 92 -4.14 3.39 14.39
N PRO A 93 -4.81 2.38 14.97
CA PRO A 93 -4.74 1.00 14.50
C PRO A 93 -5.28 0.81 13.07
N ALA A 94 -6.17 1.70 12.60
CA ALA A 94 -6.67 1.67 11.23
C ALA A 94 -5.60 2.01 10.17
N LEU A 95 -4.44 2.55 10.58
CA LEU A 95 -3.31 2.80 9.67
C LEU A 95 -2.66 1.49 9.20
N VAL A 96 -2.71 0.46 10.05
CA VAL A 96 -2.16 -0.87 9.77
C VAL A 96 -3.26 -1.78 9.24
N ASP A 97 -4.45 -1.77 9.85
CA ASP A 97 -5.62 -2.57 9.41
C ASP A 97 -5.28 -4.06 9.20
N GLY A 98 -4.43 -4.62 10.08
CA GLY A 98 -3.91 -5.99 9.98
C GLY A 98 -2.97 -6.25 8.79
N LYS A 99 -2.67 -5.24 7.97
CA LYS A 99 -1.83 -5.32 6.77
C LYS A 99 -0.44 -4.76 7.06
N GLU A 100 0.29 -5.42 7.93
CA GLU A 100 1.61 -4.97 8.40
C GLU A 100 2.60 -4.76 7.25
N ASP A 101 2.67 -5.68 6.28
CA ASP A 101 3.62 -5.55 5.16
C ASP A 101 3.31 -4.33 4.29
N ARG A 102 2.02 -4.04 4.08
CA ARG A 102 1.57 -2.83 3.38
C ARG A 102 1.93 -1.58 4.17
N ALA A 103 1.80 -1.60 5.49
CA ALA A 103 2.18 -0.46 6.33
C ALA A 103 3.69 -0.19 6.26
N VAL A 104 4.54 -1.24 6.28
CA VAL A 104 5.99 -1.12 6.11
C VAL A 104 6.35 -0.56 4.73
N ASP A 105 5.77 -1.10 3.66
CA ASP A 105 6.01 -0.60 2.29
C ASP A 105 5.66 0.89 2.16
N ARG A 106 4.51 1.30 2.71
CA ARG A 106 4.11 2.72 2.75
C ARG A 106 5.14 3.56 3.52
N GLY A 107 5.67 3.05 4.63
CA GLY A 107 6.73 3.69 5.41
C GLY A 107 8.04 3.85 4.62
N LEU A 108 8.46 2.81 3.89
CA LEU A 108 9.65 2.88 3.03
C LEU A 108 9.47 3.92 1.91
N ASN A 109 8.26 4.04 1.35
CA ASN A 109 7.94 5.09 0.37
C ASN A 109 7.99 6.51 0.98
N VAL A 110 7.68 6.66 2.27
CA VAL A 110 7.88 7.94 2.98
C VAL A 110 9.37 8.22 3.14
N CYS A 111 10.19 7.21 3.43
CA CYS A 111 11.65 7.38 3.43
C CYS A 111 12.18 7.81 2.05
N LEU A 112 11.62 7.31 0.94
CA LEU A 112 11.97 7.79 -0.40
C LEU A 112 11.65 9.27 -0.60
N ASP A 113 10.52 9.75 -0.09
CA ASP A 113 10.17 11.17 -0.15
C ASP A 113 11.13 12.05 0.66
N LEU A 114 11.54 11.58 1.85
CA LEU A 114 12.51 12.26 2.70
C LEU A 114 13.90 12.28 2.05
N ALA A 115 14.34 11.17 1.48
CA ALA A 115 15.61 11.07 0.75
C ALA A 115 15.64 11.99 -0.49
N ALA A 116 14.49 12.16 -1.14
CA ALA A 116 14.31 13.10 -2.24
C ALA A 116 14.25 14.57 -1.80
N LYS A 117 14.38 14.87 -0.49
CA LYS A 117 14.31 16.21 0.10
C LYS A 117 13.06 16.99 -0.31
N LYS A 118 11.93 16.30 -0.44
CA LYS A 118 10.63 16.95 -0.66
C LYS A 118 10.30 17.87 0.52
N ASP A 119 9.59 18.96 0.26
CA ASP A 119 9.18 19.87 1.32
C ASP A 119 8.19 19.18 2.29
N HIS A 120 8.10 19.72 3.51
CA HIS A 120 7.31 19.14 4.58
C HIS A 120 5.83 18.98 4.22
N ALA A 121 5.22 19.97 3.57
CA ALA A 121 3.80 19.91 3.20
C ALA A 121 3.56 18.82 2.15
N THR A 122 4.46 18.68 1.18
CA THR A 122 4.42 17.59 0.20
C THR A 122 4.55 16.22 0.86
N VAL A 123 5.48 16.05 1.81
CA VAL A 123 5.64 14.77 2.53
C VAL A 123 4.37 14.43 3.32
N LEU A 124 3.79 15.39 4.05
CA LEU A 124 2.55 15.15 4.80
C LEU A 124 1.39 14.77 3.88
N LYS A 125 1.22 15.46 2.75
CA LYS A 125 0.20 15.13 1.76
C LYS A 125 0.36 13.70 1.25
N ASN A 126 1.58 13.30 0.87
CA ASN A 126 1.83 11.94 0.39
C ASN A 126 1.58 10.90 1.49
N ILE A 127 1.86 11.20 2.76
CA ILE A 127 1.52 10.33 3.88
C ILE A 127 0.01 10.15 4.00
N GLN A 128 -0.75 11.24 3.90
CA GLN A 128 -2.22 11.19 3.95
C GLN A 128 -2.78 10.33 2.81
N GLU A 129 -2.26 10.49 1.60
CA GLU A 129 -2.68 9.69 0.44
C GLU A 129 -2.29 8.21 0.58
N ARG A 130 -1.11 7.93 1.11
CA ARG A 130 -0.62 6.55 1.27
C ARG A 130 -1.36 5.81 2.37
N PHE A 131 -1.50 6.41 3.55
CA PHE A 131 -2.08 5.77 4.72
C PHE A 131 -3.60 5.96 4.83
N GLY A 132 -4.15 6.97 4.15
CA GLY A 132 -5.58 7.18 4.05
C GLY A 132 -6.28 6.14 3.20
N SER A 133 -7.60 6.08 3.36
CA SER A 133 -8.50 5.28 2.54
C SER A 133 -9.91 5.89 2.59
N ALA A 134 -10.87 5.28 1.88
CA ALA A 134 -12.27 5.72 1.90
C ALA A 134 -12.88 5.73 3.32
N THR A 135 -12.36 4.92 4.24
CA THR A 135 -12.85 4.80 5.62
C THR A 135 -11.86 5.33 6.66
N VAL A 136 -10.63 5.68 6.26
CA VAL A 136 -9.57 6.16 7.16
C VAL A 136 -9.08 7.51 6.69
N THR A 137 -9.43 8.55 7.43
CA THR A 137 -8.89 9.90 7.23
C THR A 137 -7.65 10.07 8.09
N VAL A 138 -6.52 10.42 7.45
CA VAL A 138 -5.28 10.76 8.14
C VAL A 138 -5.20 12.28 8.29
N THR A 139 -5.23 12.79 9.51
CA THR A 139 -5.10 14.24 9.77
C THR A 139 -3.67 14.72 9.53
N ALA A 140 -3.46 16.04 9.49
CA ALA A 140 -2.10 16.59 9.38
C ALA A 140 -1.22 16.18 10.58
N ASP A 141 -1.77 16.22 11.80
CA ASP A 141 -1.05 15.79 13.01
C ASP A 141 -0.71 14.30 12.98
N GLN A 142 -1.63 13.45 12.50
CA GLN A 142 -1.35 12.03 12.32
C GLN A 142 -0.27 11.82 11.26
N ALA A 143 -0.31 12.57 10.16
CA ALA A 143 0.72 12.49 9.13
C ALA A 143 2.10 12.89 9.66
N ASP A 144 2.18 13.91 10.51
CA ASP A 144 3.44 14.33 11.13
C ASP A 144 3.98 13.28 12.10
N ASN A 145 3.11 12.69 12.92
CA ASN A 145 3.47 11.56 13.78
C ASN A 145 3.94 10.35 12.97
N ILE A 146 3.26 10.01 11.86
CA ILE A 146 3.66 8.94 10.94
C ILE A 146 5.05 9.22 10.34
N LYS A 147 5.31 10.47 9.92
CA LYS A 147 6.63 10.90 9.45
C LYS A 147 7.69 10.70 10.52
N ALA A 148 7.42 11.13 11.76
CA ALA A 148 8.37 11.01 12.87
C ALA A 148 8.70 9.55 13.20
N VAL A 149 7.70 8.67 13.33
CA VAL A 149 7.95 7.25 13.60
C VAL A 149 8.64 6.56 12.43
N THR A 150 8.32 6.93 11.20
CA THR A 150 8.98 6.40 10.00
C THR A 150 10.45 6.79 9.98
N ASN A 151 10.78 8.05 10.25
CA ASN A 151 12.17 8.51 10.32
C ASN A 151 12.93 7.79 11.44
N SER A 152 12.30 7.59 12.60
CA SER A 152 12.95 6.94 13.76
C SER A 152 13.25 5.45 13.53
N TRP A 153 12.31 4.71 12.95
CA TRP A 153 12.42 3.24 12.82
C TRP A 153 12.95 2.78 11.48
N LEU A 154 12.50 3.38 10.37
CA LEU A 154 12.78 2.86 9.03
C LEU A 154 13.93 3.60 8.33
N CYS A 155 14.13 4.88 8.60
CA CYS A 155 15.19 5.65 7.95
C CYS A 155 15.90 6.66 8.88
N PRO A 156 16.49 6.22 10.01
CA PRO A 156 17.10 7.11 11.02
C PRO A 156 18.38 7.83 10.57
N LYS A 157 18.84 7.59 9.34
CA LYS A 157 20.06 8.19 8.79
C LYS A 157 19.78 9.21 7.67
N LEU A 158 18.51 9.53 7.41
CA LEU A 158 18.10 10.55 6.43
C LEU A 158 18.04 11.94 7.05
#